data_AF-A0A3M0WP19-F1
#
_entry.id   AF-A0A3M0WP19-F1
#
_cell.length_a   1.000
_cell.length_b   1.000
_cell.length_c   1.000
_cell.angle_alpha   90.00
_cell.angle_beta   90.00
_cell.angle_gamma   90.00
#
_symmetry.space_group_name_H-M   'P 1'
#
loop_
_entity.id
_entity.type
_entity.pdbx_description
1 polymer ?
#
loop_
_entity_poly.entity_id
_entity_poly.type
_entity_poly.pdbx_seq_one_letter_code
_entity_poly.pdbx_strand_id
1 'polypeptide(L)' 'MSDPAIAATLLGLLLALLALGTWVAIALMAMAFVAILAFSGAPAGLVLASTLWGHAHSWSLAALPMFILMGEILLRS' A
#
# COMPACT_ATOMS: atom_id res chain seq x y z
N MET A 1 -19.45 3.61 16.88
CA MET A 1 -19.97 2.80 15.76
C MET A 1 -19.72 1.34 16.09
N SER A 2 -20.62 0.42 15.79
CA SER A 2 -20.33 -1.02 15.95
C SER A 2 -19.29 -1.47 14.92
N ASP A 3 -18.43 -2.42 15.29
CA ASP A 3 -17.40 -2.99 14.39
C ASP A 3 -17.92 -3.39 13.00
N PRO A 4 -19.07 -4.10 12.87
CA PRO A 4 -19.62 -4.43 11.55
C PRO A 4 -20.02 -3.20 10.74
N ALA A 5 -20.45 -2.12 11.38
CA ALA A 5 -20.80 -0.89 10.69
C ALA A 5 -19.55 -0.16 10.16
N ILE A 6 -18.42 -0.22 10.86
CA ILE A 6 -17.13 0.32 10.36
C ILE A 6 -16.64 -0.50 9.16
N ALA A 7 -16.75 -1.82 9.23
CA ALA A 7 -16.38 -2.70 8.11
C ALA A 7 -17.22 -2.40 6.86
N ALA A 8 -18.54 -2.27 7.02
CA ALA A 8 -19.45 -1.99 5.91
C ALA A 8 -19.19 -0.63 5.24
N THR A 9 -18.87 0.41 6.02
CA THR A 9 -18.57 1.75 5.46
C THR A 9 -17.26 1.75 4.69
N LEU A 10 -16.20 1.15 5.22
CA LEU A 10 -14.90 1.06 4.54
C LEU A 10 -14.98 0.18 3.28
N LEU A 11 -15.71 -0.93 3.34
CA LEU A 11 -15.96 -1.79 2.18
C LEU A 11 -16.73 -1.02 1.09
N GLY A 12 -17.79 -0.30 1.46
CA GLY A 12 -18.57 0.52 0.55
C GLY A 12 -17.72 1.61 -0.13
N LEU A 13 -16.85 2.27 0.63
CA LEU A 13 -15.91 3.26 0.10
C LEU A 13 -14.93 2.63 -0.89
N LEU A 14 -14.36 1.48 -0.57
CA LEU A 14 -13.44 0.77 -1.47
C LEU A 14 -14.11 0.39 -2.78
N LEU A 15 -15.32 -0.18 -2.71
CA LEU A 15 -16.09 -0.58 -3.89
C LEU A 15 -16.48 0.63 -4.74
N ALA A 16 -16.83 1.76 -4.13
CA ALA A 16 -17.10 3.00 -4.85
C ALA A 16 -15.86 3.51 -5.61
N LEU A 17 -14.68 3.49 -4.99
CA LEU A 17 -13.42 3.87 -5.66
C LEU A 17 -13.06 2.93 -6.82
N LEU A 18 -13.30 1.62 -6.67
CA LEU A 18 -13.12 0.66 -7.76
C LEU A 18 -14.15 0.84 -8.88
N ALA A 19 -15.40 1.16 -8.55
CA ALA A 19 -16.45 1.42 -9.54
C ALA A 19 -16.16 2.68 -10.38
N LEU A 20 -15.44 3.66 -9.82
CA LEU A 20 -14.92 4.82 -10.56
C LEU A 20 -13.78 4.47 -11.53
N GLY A 21 -13.33 3.20 -11.55
CA GLY A 21 -12.23 2.75 -12.41
C GLY A 21 -10.86 3.19 -11.94
N THR A 22 -10.72 3.58 -10.67
CA THR A 22 -9.41 3.97 -10.13
C THR A 22 -8.48 2.77 -9.98
N TRP A 23 -7.18 3.00 -10.10
CA TRP A 23 -6.18 1.95 -9.92
C TRP A 23 -6.23 1.39 -8.49
N VAL A 24 -6.19 0.06 -8.35
CA VAL A 24 -6.44 -0.65 -7.07
C VAL A 24 -5.53 -0.16 -5.93
N ALA A 25 -4.25 0.10 -6.22
CA ALA A 25 -3.33 0.60 -5.19
C ALA A 25 -3.71 1.99 -4.68
N ILE A 26 -4.17 2.89 -5.56
CA ILE A 26 -4.66 4.22 -5.17
C ILE A 26 -5.95 4.08 -4.35
N ALA A 27 -6.85 3.18 -4.76
CA ALA A 27 -8.09 2.94 -4.04
C ALA A 27 -7.85 2.43 -2.60
N LEU A 28 -6.96 1.45 -2.44
CA LEU A 28 -6.58 0.92 -1.13
C LEU A 28 -5.91 1.98 -0.26
N MET A 29 -5.03 2.80 -0.84
CA MET A 29 -4.33 3.85 -0.12
C MET A 29 -5.28 4.96 0.34
N ALA A 30 -6.21 5.38 -0.51
CA ALA A 30 -7.24 6.35 -0.15
C ALA A 30 -8.19 5.79 0.92
N MET A 31 -8.62 4.53 0.81
CA MET A 31 -9.45 3.87 1.82
C MET A 31 -8.73 3.79 3.17
N ALA A 32 -7.45 3.38 3.18
CA ALA A 32 -6.64 3.31 4.39
C ALA A 32 -6.47 4.70 5.04
N PHE A 33 -6.26 5.75 4.24
CA PHE A 33 -6.18 7.11 4.76
C PHE A 33 -7.48 7.57 5.43
N VAL A 34 -8.63 7.31 4.78
CA VAL A 34 -9.95 7.61 5.35
C VAL A 34 -10.19 6.81 6.63
N ALA A 35 -9.78 5.53 6.67
CA ALA A 35 -9.91 4.70 7.85
C ALA A 35 -9.16 5.28 9.06
N ILE A 36 -7.91 5.72 8.86
CA ILE A 36 -7.09 6.28 9.94
C ILE A 36 -7.64 7.63 10.40
N LEU A 37 -8.03 8.51 9.47
CA LEU A 37 -8.58 9.82 9.79
C LEU A 37 -9.92 9.75 10.53
N ALA A 38 -10.82 8.86 10.12
CA ALA A 38 -12.18 8.82 10.62
C ALA A 38 -12.36 7.94 11.87
N PHE A 39 -11.56 6.88 12.04
CA PHE A 39 -11.81 5.85 13.05
C PHE A 39 -10.66 5.62 14.04
N SER A 40 -9.41 6.00 13.72
CA SER A 40 -8.26 5.65 14.58
C SER A 40 -7.88 6.73 15.60
N GLY A 41 -8.06 8.02 15.29
CA GLY A 41 -7.58 9.13 16.13
C GLY A 41 -6.06 9.28 16.18
N ALA A 42 -5.30 8.38 15.55
CA ALA A 42 -3.86 8.44 15.41
C ALA A 42 -3.43 9.48 14.35
N PRO A 43 -2.21 10.04 14.45
CA PRO A 43 -1.69 10.99 13.47
C PRO A 43 -1.51 10.32 12.10
N ALA A 44 -2.49 10.50 11.21
CA ALA A 44 -2.57 9.83 9.92
C ALA A 44 -1.33 10.01 9.04
N GLY A 45 -0.73 11.21 9.05
CA GLY A 45 0.49 11.50 8.27
C GLY A 45 1.69 10.66 8.71
N LEU A 46 1.91 10.49 10.01
CA LEU A 46 3.04 9.70 10.53
C LEU A 46 2.86 8.21 10.24
N VAL A 47 1.63 7.70 10.38
CA VAL A 47 1.29 6.29 10.11
C VAL A 47 1.47 5.96 8.63
N LEU A 48 0.98 6.84 7.74
CA LEU A 48 1.17 6.64 6.31
C LEU A 48 2.63 6.76 5.90
N ALA A 49 3.37 7.74 6.43
CA ALA A 49 4.77 7.95 6.09
C ALA A 49 5.63 6.73 6.44
N SER A 50 5.48 6.16 7.63
CA SER A 50 6.23 4.97 8.04
C SER A 50 5.85 3.73 7.22
N THR A 51 4.57 3.56 6.91
CA THR A 51 4.07 2.41 6.13
C THR A 51 4.55 2.47 4.68
N LEU A 52 4.52 3.65 4.06
CA LEU A 52 5.01 3.88 2.70
C LEU A 52 6.52 3.68 2.61
N TRP A 53 7.27 4.25 3.57
CA TRP A 53 8.71 4.07 3.64
C TRP A 53 9.09 2.59 3.78
N GLY A 54 8.38 1.84 4.63
CA GLY A 54 8.56 0.41 4.78
C GLY A 54 8.33 -0.38 3.49
N HIS A 55 7.32 -0.01 2.68
CA HIS A 55 7.08 -0.64 1.38
C HIS A 55 8.12 -0.26 0.32
N ALA A 56 8.61 0.98 0.34
CA ALA A 56 9.63 1.45 -0.60
C ALA A 56 11.00 0.77 -0.38
N HIS A 57 11.29 0.36 0.85
CA HIS A 57 12.49 -0.40 1.22
C HIS A 57 12.33 -1.92 1.15
N SER A 58 11.49 -2.43 0.23
CA SER A 58 11.38 -3.87 0.04
C SER A 58 12.63 -4.44 -0.66
N TRP A 59 13.24 -5.45 -0.04
CA TRP A 59 14.38 -6.18 -0.59
C TRP A 59 14.03 -7.00 -1.84
N SER A 60 12.75 -7.21 -2.14
CA SER A 60 12.33 -7.86 -3.38
C SER A 60 12.69 -7.05 -4.62
N LEU A 61 12.67 -5.71 -4.54
CA LEU A 61 13.15 -4.83 -5.63
C LEU A 61 14.67 -4.90 -5.81
N ALA A 62 15.42 -5.22 -4.75
CA ALA A 62 16.87 -5.42 -4.81
C ALA A 62 17.27 -6.72 -5.52
N ALA A 63 16.35 -7.68 -5.71
CA ALA A 63 16.63 -8.91 -6.44
C ALA A 63 16.92 -8.65 -7.93
N LEU A 64 16.31 -7.63 -8.53
CA LEU A 64 16.48 -7.33 -9.96
C LEU A 64 17.91 -6.86 -10.30
N PRO A 65 18.54 -5.92 -9.57
CA PRO A 65 19.97 -5.63 -9.70
C PRO A 65 20.88 -6.85 -9.47
N MET A 66 20.58 -7.68 -8.47
CA MET A 66 21.40 -8.87 -8.16
C MET A 66 21.32 -9.94 -9.25
N PHE A 67 20.18 -10.06 -9.92
CA PHE A 67 20.02 -10.95 -11.06
C PHE A 67 20.89 -10.53 -12.25
N ILE A 68 20.95 -9.22 -12.52
CA ILE A 68 21.82 -8.65 -13.57
C ILE A 68 23.29 -8.87 -13.21
N LEU A 69 23.67 -8.59 -11.96
CA LEU A 69 25.04 -8.77 -11.46
C LEU A 69 25.50 -10.23 -11.59
N MET A 70 24.65 -11.19 -11.21
CA MET A 70 24.93 -12.62 -11.40
C MET A 70 25.15 -12.97 -12.87
N GLY A 71 24.31 -12.43 -13.77
CA GLY A 71 24.45 -12.63 -15.22
C GLY A 71 25.78 -12.13 -15.76
N GLU A 72 26.23 -10.95 -15.33
CA GLU A 72 27.53 -10.38 -15.72
C GLU A 72 28.72 -11.22 -15.21
N ILE A 73 28.62 -11.77 -13.99
CA ILE A 73 29.64 -12.69 -13.43
C ILE A 73 29.79 -13.97 -14.24
N LEU A 74 28.67 -14.52 -14.75
CA LEU A 74 28.66 -15.78 -15.49
C LEU A 74 29.13 -15.64 -16.94
N LEU A 75 28.95 -14.46 -17.56
CA LEU A 75 29.28 -14.21 -18.97
C LEU A 75 30.69 -13.64 -19.19
N ARG A 76 31.41 -13.26 -18.13
CA ARG A 76 32.78 -12.72 -18.21
C ARG A 76 33.90 -13.78 -18.29
N SER A 77 33.55 -15.01 -18.67
CA SER A 77 34.50 -16.09 -19.01
C SER A 77 34.73 -16.13 -20.52
#